data_AF-A0A0S8KW41-F1
#
_entry.id   AF-A0A0S8KW41-F1
#
_cell.length_a   1.000
_cell.length_b   1.000
_cell.length_c   1.000
_cell.angle_alpha   90.00
_cell.angle_beta   90.00
_cell.angle_gamma   90.00
#
_symmetry.space_group_name_H-M   'P 1'
#
loop_
_entity.id
_entity.type
_entity.pdbx_description
1 polymer ?
#
loop_
_entity_poly.entity_id
_entity_poly.type
_entity_poly.pdbx_seq_one_letter_code
_entity_poly.pdbx_strand_id
1 'polypeptide(L)'
;MKLRVYPILISAAFLVCSSLSDLQADSIWARRNKNMREIYTDDVARSIGDILTIKISEDSKVDNKAKRDLKKEADKSTSFDGEVGITTPNHNILPRIPGFTMNAESTNELKSKADFKDERKFVDSVTVVVVDILPNRNLVVMGTRERNIAGDIQTIEVSGIVRPSDILFNNTVMSSQVADFRIVTRNKGISAPYTRPGWLGRILDIIWPF
;
A
#
# COMPACT_ATOMS: atom_id res chain seq x y z
N MET A 1 31.03 87.70 36.28
CA MET A 1 31.60 86.44 35.74
C MET A 1 30.57 85.31 35.85
N LYS A 2 29.52 85.33 35.01
CA LYS A 2 28.51 84.26 34.89
C LYS A 2 27.94 84.37 33.49
N LEU A 3 28.14 83.36 32.64
CA LEU A 3 27.41 83.05 31.39
C LEU A 3 28.34 82.27 30.45
N ARG A 4 28.52 80.97 30.66
CA ARG A 4 29.09 80.05 29.65
C ARG A 4 28.77 78.55 29.85
N VAL A 5 27.85 78.21 30.78
CA VAL A 5 27.53 76.80 31.12
C VAL A 5 26.32 76.26 30.35
N TYR A 6 25.44 77.14 29.85
CA TYR A 6 24.21 76.76 29.13
C TYR A 6 24.43 76.01 27.79
N PRO A 7 25.39 76.38 26.91
CA PRO A 7 25.51 75.70 25.61
C PRO A 7 26.09 74.28 25.75
N ILE A 8 26.89 74.03 26.80
CA ILE A 8 27.53 72.73 27.05
C ILE A 8 26.49 71.71 27.55
N LEU A 9 25.56 72.14 28.41
CA LEU A 9 24.48 71.27 28.90
C LEU A 9 23.49 70.88 27.80
N ILE A 10 23.20 71.78 26.85
CA ILE A 10 22.31 71.48 25.71
C ILE A 10 22.97 70.52 24.73
N SER A 11 24.26 70.70 24.46
CA SER A 11 25.06 69.79 23.62
C SER A 11 25.16 68.39 24.23
N ALA A 12 25.36 68.28 25.55
CA ALA A 12 25.44 67.00 26.23
C ALA A 12 24.09 66.25 26.23
N ALA A 13 22.97 66.96 26.38
CA ALA A 13 21.63 66.37 26.29
C ALA A 13 21.32 65.82 24.89
N PHE A 14 21.78 66.50 23.83
CA PHE A 14 21.56 66.07 22.45
C PHE A 14 22.39 64.82 22.10
N LEU A 15 23.61 64.73 22.61
CA LEU A 15 24.51 63.59 22.38
C LEU A 15 24.05 62.32 23.11
N VAL A 16 23.46 62.45 24.31
CA VAL A 16 22.83 61.33 25.04
C VAL A 16 21.56 60.84 24.34
N CYS A 17 20.82 61.70 23.66
CA CYS A 17 19.63 61.30 22.91
C CYS A 17 19.97 60.51 21.63
N SER A 18 21.15 60.71 21.04
CA SER A 18 21.60 59.99 19.84
C SER A 18 22.22 58.62 20.11
N SER A 19 22.51 58.26 21.36
CA SER A 19 23.05 56.94 21.74
C SER A 19 22.00 55.97 22.27
N LEU A 20 20.74 56.39 22.39
CA LEU A 20 19.59 55.51 22.61
C LEU A 20 19.16 54.92 21.26
N SER A 21 19.93 53.94 20.80
CA SER A 21 19.56 53.05 19.70
C SER A 21 18.16 52.45 19.93
N ASP A 22 17.23 52.79 19.03
CA ASP A 22 15.98 52.09 18.70
C ASP A 22 15.27 51.32 19.83
N LEU A 23 14.67 52.04 20.77
CA LEU A 23 13.54 51.50 21.55
C LEU A 23 12.29 51.53 20.66
N GLN A 24 12.21 50.61 19.69
CA GLN A 24 10.98 50.37 18.97
C GLN A 24 9.99 49.69 19.92
N ALA A 25 8.85 50.35 20.16
CA ALA A 25 7.71 49.73 20.82
C ALA A 25 7.19 48.60 19.92
N ASP A 26 7.64 47.38 20.17
CA ASP A 26 7.24 46.21 19.41
C ASP A 26 5.83 45.79 19.84
N SER A 27 4.98 45.44 18.87
CA SER A 27 3.59 45.15 19.19
C SER A 27 3.43 43.71 19.65
N ILE A 28 2.68 43.50 20.73
CA ILE A 28 2.36 42.16 21.25
C ILE A 28 1.60 41.30 20.22
N TRP A 29 1.01 41.96 19.22
CA TRP A 29 0.27 41.36 18.11
C TRP A 29 1.15 41.06 16.88
N ALA A 30 2.26 41.80 16.67
CA ALA A 30 3.17 41.58 15.53
C ALA A 30 3.98 40.29 15.66
N ARG A 31 4.16 39.79 16.89
CA ARG A 31 4.95 38.59 17.17
C ARG A 31 4.15 37.28 17.18
N ARG A 32 2.96 37.25 16.56
CA ARG A 32 2.26 35.97 16.30
C ARG A 32 3.05 35.19 15.25
N ASN A 33 3.99 34.37 15.71
CA ASN A 33 4.66 33.41 14.86
C ASN A 33 3.63 32.40 14.34
N LYS A 34 3.52 32.23 13.02
CA LYS A 34 2.63 31.23 12.40
C LYS A 34 2.93 29.79 12.86
N ASN A 35 4.13 29.55 13.39
CA ASN A 35 4.57 28.25 13.90
C ASN A 35 4.30 28.07 15.41
N MET A 36 3.65 29.02 16.07
CA MET A 36 3.30 28.87 17.50
C MET A 36 1.94 28.18 17.61
N ARG A 37 1.88 27.07 18.36
CA ARG A 37 0.62 26.38 18.65
C ARG A 37 -0.33 27.32 19.40
N GLU A 38 -1.56 27.40 18.93
CA GLU A 38 -2.62 28.17 19.57
C GLU A 38 -2.96 27.52 20.92
N ILE A 39 -3.04 28.32 21.99
CA ILE A 39 -3.26 27.83 23.37
C ILE A 39 -4.68 27.24 23.55
N TYR A 40 -5.61 27.58 22.66
CA TYR A 40 -7.04 27.23 22.75
C TYR A 40 -7.52 26.31 21.62
N THR A 41 -6.61 25.78 20.81
CA THR A 41 -6.95 24.91 19.66
C THR A 41 -6.71 23.46 20.04
N ASP A 42 -7.50 22.55 19.48
CA ASP A 42 -7.29 21.12 19.69
C ASP A 42 -5.90 20.70 19.18
N ASP A 43 -5.24 19.79 19.90
CA ASP A 43 -3.92 19.24 19.54
C ASP A 43 -4.06 18.21 18.41
N VAL A 44 -4.44 18.72 17.24
CA VAL A 44 -4.68 17.97 16.01
C VAL A 44 -3.69 18.42 14.94
N ALA A 45 -3.21 17.49 14.12
CA ALA A 45 -2.32 17.79 13.01
C ALA A 45 -2.96 18.79 12.03
N ARG A 46 -2.28 19.91 11.77
CA ARG A 46 -2.73 20.99 10.87
C ARG A 46 -1.60 21.65 10.08
N SER A 47 -0.37 21.45 10.50
CA SER A 47 0.83 22.07 9.93
C SER A 47 1.76 21.01 9.33
N ILE A 48 2.61 21.45 8.40
CA ILE A 48 3.68 20.60 7.86
C ILE A 48 4.59 20.17 9.01
N GLY A 49 4.92 18.87 9.06
CA GLY A 49 5.71 18.28 10.13
C GLY A 49 4.90 17.77 11.32
N ASP A 50 3.60 18.05 11.41
CA ASP A 50 2.74 17.40 12.39
C ASP A 50 2.63 15.90 12.07
N ILE A 51 2.50 15.09 13.12
CA ILE A 51 2.28 13.65 13.00
C ILE A 51 0.82 13.33 13.25
N LEU A 52 0.30 12.26 12.67
CA LEU A 52 -1.01 11.69 13.01
C LEU A 52 -1.00 10.18 12.79
N THR A 53 -1.93 9.45 13.40
CA THR A 53 -2.00 7.99 13.26
C THR A 53 -3.17 7.59 12.37
N ILE A 54 -2.88 6.91 11.27
CA ILE A 54 -3.90 6.30 10.42
C ILE A 54 -4.20 4.90 10.96
N LYS A 55 -5.47 4.63 11.26
CA LYS A 55 -5.98 3.30 11.57
C LYS A 55 -6.47 2.66 10.28
N ILE A 56 -5.86 1.54 9.94
CA ILE A 56 -6.09 0.83 8.69
C ILE A 56 -7.03 -0.34 8.98
N SER A 57 -8.16 -0.35 8.32
CA SER A 57 -9.13 -1.44 8.33
C SER A 57 -9.58 -1.70 6.91
N GLU A 58 -8.95 -2.67 6.24
CA GLU A 58 -9.28 -3.08 4.88
C GLU A 58 -9.86 -4.50 4.90
N ASP A 59 -11.09 -4.65 4.40
CA ASP A 59 -11.74 -5.93 4.19
C ASP A 59 -11.83 -6.19 2.68
N SER A 60 -10.92 -7.00 2.14
CA SER A 60 -10.94 -7.40 0.73
C SER A 60 -11.62 -8.75 0.59
N LYS A 61 -12.78 -8.79 -0.06
CA LYS A 61 -13.49 -10.01 -0.42
C LYS A 61 -13.51 -10.16 -1.94
N VAL A 62 -12.84 -11.19 -2.44
CA VAL A 62 -12.88 -11.57 -3.86
C VAL A 62 -13.68 -12.86 -3.98
N ASP A 63 -14.94 -12.73 -4.40
CA ASP A 63 -15.79 -13.85 -4.76
C ASP A 63 -15.78 -14.01 -6.28
N ASN A 64 -15.01 -14.96 -6.80
CA ASN A 64 -14.96 -15.25 -8.24
C ASN A 64 -15.62 -16.61 -8.51
N LYS A 65 -16.86 -16.57 -9.03
CA LYS A 65 -17.63 -17.76 -9.40
C LYS A 65 -17.50 -17.98 -10.90
N ALA A 66 -16.59 -18.85 -11.31
CA ALA A 66 -16.44 -19.24 -12.70
C ALA A 66 -17.16 -20.58 -12.94
N LYS A 67 -18.28 -20.53 -13.67
CA LYS A 67 -18.94 -21.74 -14.20
C LYS A 67 -18.43 -21.96 -15.62
N ARG A 68 -17.66 -23.03 -15.85
CA ARG A 68 -17.18 -23.42 -17.18
C ARG A 68 -17.93 -24.66 -17.63
N ASP A 69 -18.91 -24.46 -18.51
CA ASP A 69 -19.59 -25.55 -19.20
C ASP A 69 -18.76 -25.90 -20.45
N LEU A 70 -17.80 -26.81 -20.32
CA LEU A 70 -17.01 -27.30 -21.45
C LEU A 70 -17.73 -28.49 -22.09
N LYS A 71 -18.40 -28.25 -23.22
CA LYS A 71 -18.82 -29.33 -24.13
C LYS A 71 -17.76 -29.52 -25.19
N LYS A 72 -16.97 -30.59 -25.08
CA LYS A 72 -16.08 -31.04 -26.15
C LYS A 72 -16.72 -32.25 -26.82
N GLU A 73 -17.59 -31.98 -27.80
CA GLU A 73 -17.99 -32.99 -28.78
C GLU A 73 -16.81 -33.18 -29.73
N ALA A 74 -16.07 -34.26 -29.52
CA ALA A 74 -15.08 -34.73 -30.47
C ALA A 74 -15.66 -35.96 -31.18
N ASP A 75 -16.48 -35.72 -32.20
CA ASP A 75 -16.86 -36.76 -33.16
C ASP A 75 -15.63 -37.13 -33.99
N LYS A 76 -14.80 -38.01 -33.45
CA LYS A 76 -13.71 -38.64 -34.19
C LYS A 76 -13.99 -40.13 -34.29
N SER A 77 -14.91 -40.48 -35.17
CA SER A 77 -15.11 -41.85 -35.64
C SER A 77 -13.93 -42.25 -36.52
N THR A 78 -12.81 -42.65 -35.91
CA THR A 78 -11.79 -43.42 -36.62
C THR A 78 -12.09 -44.89 -36.40
N SER A 79 -12.76 -45.54 -37.36
CA SER A 79 -12.73 -46.99 -37.45
C SER A 79 -11.30 -47.37 -37.86
N PHE A 80 -10.49 -47.75 -36.89
CA PHE A 80 -9.21 -48.38 -37.16
C PHE A 80 -9.47 -49.87 -37.35
N ASP A 81 -9.72 -50.26 -38.58
CA ASP A 81 -9.63 -51.66 -38.99
C ASP A 81 -8.22 -51.89 -39.52
N GLY A 82 -7.49 -52.80 -38.88
CA GLY A 82 -6.17 -53.24 -39.34
C GLY A 82 -5.00 -52.83 -38.45
N GLU A 83 -4.63 -53.76 -37.56
CA GLU A 83 -3.24 -54.08 -37.26
C GLU A 83 -2.45 -53.04 -36.44
N VAL A 84 -2.52 -53.17 -35.10
CA VAL A 84 -1.57 -52.53 -34.19
C VAL A 84 -0.21 -53.21 -34.34
N GLY A 85 0.54 -52.79 -35.33
CA GLY A 85 1.99 -52.87 -35.37
C GLY A 85 2.52 -51.45 -35.39
N ILE A 86 3.39 -51.08 -34.43
CA ILE A 86 4.20 -49.87 -34.58
C ILE A 86 5.21 -50.18 -35.69
N THR A 87 4.82 -49.93 -36.94
CA THR A 87 5.74 -49.98 -38.08
C THR A 87 6.50 -48.66 -38.13
N THR A 88 7.70 -48.66 -37.57
CA THR A 88 8.77 -47.81 -38.12
C THR A 88 9.29 -48.56 -39.35
N PRO A 89 9.64 -47.90 -40.47
CA PRO A 89 9.92 -48.56 -41.75
C PRO A 89 10.93 -49.73 -41.72
N ASN A 90 11.70 -49.90 -40.64
CA ASN A 90 12.79 -50.86 -40.55
C ASN A 90 12.89 -51.74 -39.28
N HIS A 91 11.97 -51.76 -38.31
CA HIS A 91 11.97 -52.81 -37.25
C HIS A 91 10.68 -52.84 -36.40
N ASN A 92 10.12 -54.03 -36.19
CA ASN A 92 8.95 -54.28 -35.33
C ASN A 92 9.39 -54.51 -33.87
N ILE A 93 8.94 -53.66 -32.94
CA ILE A 93 9.39 -53.66 -31.54
C ILE A 93 8.47 -54.51 -30.63
N LEU A 94 7.27 -54.89 -31.08
CA LEU A 94 6.32 -55.66 -30.27
C LEU A 94 5.69 -56.81 -31.08
N PRO A 95 5.56 -58.02 -30.51
CA PRO A 95 4.89 -59.14 -31.17
C PRO A 95 3.36 -58.93 -31.22
N ARG A 96 2.80 -59.20 -32.39
CA ARG A 96 1.38 -59.10 -32.77
C ARG A 96 0.52 -60.07 -31.96
N ILE A 97 -0.42 -59.57 -31.16
CA ILE A 97 -1.42 -60.38 -30.45
C ILE A 97 -2.76 -60.26 -31.19
N PRO A 98 -3.23 -61.30 -31.90
CA PRO A 98 -4.53 -61.27 -32.56
C PRO A 98 -5.66 -61.43 -31.53
N GLY A 99 -6.65 -60.53 -31.55
CA GLY A 99 -7.89 -60.65 -30.76
C GLY A 99 -8.14 -59.60 -29.67
N PHE A 100 -7.29 -58.57 -29.53
CA PHE A 100 -7.52 -57.51 -28.55
C PHE A 100 -8.35 -56.36 -29.17
N THR A 101 -9.66 -56.40 -28.99
CA THR A 101 -10.56 -55.28 -29.33
C THR A 101 -10.80 -54.43 -28.09
N MET A 102 -10.26 -53.21 -28.06
CA MET A 102 -10.48 -52.25 -26.98
C MET A 102 -11.44 -51.17 -27.47
N ASN A 103 -12.73 -51.32 -27.17
CA ASN A 103 -13.72 -50.27 -27.35
C ASN A 103 -13.64 -49.32 -26.16
N ALA A 104 -13.04 -48.15 -26.35
CA ALA A 104 -13.00 -47.08 -25.35
C ALA A 104 -13.94 -45.95 -25.78
N GLU A 105 -15.19 -46.02 -25.33
CA GLU A 105 -16.16 -44.95 -25.47
C GLU A 105 -16.02 -44.05 -24.24
N SER A 106 -15.45 -42.85 -24.42
CA SER A 106 -15.20 -41.90 -23.33
C SER A 106 -16.02 -40.63 -23.55
N THR A 107 -17.18 -40.56 -22.90
CA THR A 107 -18.03 -39.37 -22.84
C THR A 107 -17.73 -38.61 -21.53
N ASN A 108 -16.76 -37.69 -21.57
CA ASN A 108 -16.42 -36.87 -20.41
C ASN A 108 -17.22 -35.56 -20.41
N GLU A 109 -18.36 -35.54 -19.72
CA GLU A 109 -19.02 -34.28 -19.33
C GLU A 109 -18.33 -33.68 -18.10
N LEU A 110 -17.41 -32.73 -18.31
CA LEU A 110 -16.77 -31.99 -17.20
C LEU A 110 -17.62 -30.77 -16.82
N LYS A 111 -18.42 -30.88 -15.76
CA LYS A 111 -19.06 -29.74 -15.09
C LYS A 111 -18.14 -29.21 -14.00
N SER A 112 -17.18 -28.37 -14.37
CA SER A 112 -16.28 -27.73 -13.40
C SER A 112 -16.88 -26.42 -12.88
N LYS A 113 -17.31 -26.44 -11.63
CA LYS A 113 -17.66 -25.24 -10.86
C LYS A 113 -16.43 -24.83 -10.06
N ALA A 114 -15.78 -23.74 -10.45
CA ALA A 114 -14.69 -23.16 -9.68
C ALA A 114 -15.24 -22.00 -8.86
N ASP A 115 -15.52 -22.25 -7.58
CA ASP A 115 -15.84 -21.21 -6.61
C ASP A 115 -14.52 -20.76 -5.96
N PHE A 116 -13.95 -19.63 -6.39
CA PHE A 116 -12.76 -19.04 -5.79
C PHE A 116 -13.19 -17.94 -4.81
N LYS A 117 -12.99 -18.19 -3.51
CA LYS A 117 -13.31 -17.26 -2.43
C LYS A 117 -12.02 -16.89 -1.70
N ASP A 118 -11.58 -15.64 -1.85
CA ASP A 118 -10.41 -15.08 -1.14
C ASP A 118 -10.89 -13.96 -0.22
N GLU A 119 -10.88 -14.21 1.09
CA GLU A 119 -11.22 -13.23 2.12
C GLU A 119 -9.95 -12.79 2.85
N ARG A 120 -9.60 -11.51 2.76
CA ARG A 120 -8.43 -10.93 3.42
C ARG A 120 -8.85 -9.78 4.31
N LYS A 121 -8.52 -9.89 5.59
CA LYS A 121 -8.71 -8.83 6.58
C LYS A 121 -7.35 -8.25 6.95
N PHE A 122 -7.21 -6.93 6.79
CA PHE A 122 -5.98 -6.21 7.14
C PHE A 122 -6.31 -5.14 8.18
N VAL A 123 -5.80 -5.32 9.40
CA VAL A 123 -5.95 -4.38 10.51
C VAL A 123 -4.57 -3.98 11.01
N ASP A 124 -4.20 -2.72 10.83
CA ASP A 124 -2.95 -2.17 11.38
C ASP A 124 -3.11 -0.67 11.69
N SER A 125 -2.10 -0.09 12.31
CA SER A 125 -1.99 1.36 12.55
C SER A 125 -0.64 1.85 12.08
N VAL A 126 -0.59 3.01 11.43
CA VAL A 126 0.66 3.61 10.96
C VAL A 126 0.68 5.09 11.32
N THR A 127 1.75 5.53 11.97
CA THR A 127 1.98 6.96 12.21
C THR A 127 2.58 7.56 10.96
N VAL A 128 2.00 8.66 10.51
CA VAL A 128 2.39 9.41 9.32
C VAL A 128 2.73 10.84 9.69
N VAL A 129 3.51 11.49 8.83
CA VAL A 129 3.88 12.90 8.95
C VAL A 129 3.16 13.68 7.85
N VAL A 130 2.71 14.89 8.16
CA VAL A 130 2.21 15.85 7.18
C VAL A 130 3.40 16.39 6.38
N VAL A 131 3.46 16.07 5.09
CA VAL A 131 4.54 16.49 4.19
C VAL A 131 4.20 17.81 3.50
N ASP A 132 2.92 18.02 3.17
CA ASP A 132 2.47 19.21 2.46
C ASP A 132 1.02 19.56 2.80
N ILE A 133 0.60 20.78 2.47
CA ILE A 133 -0.76 21.29 2.65
C ILE A 133 -1.28 21.80 1.31
N LEU A 134 -2.36 21.19 0.83
CA LEU A 134 -3.02 21.57 -0.41
C LEU A 134 -3.69 22.96 -0.28
N PRO A 135 -3.99 23.65 -1.41
CA PRO A 135 -4.63 24.97 -1.39
C PRO A 135 -5.99 25.01 -0.67
N ASN A 136 -6.68 23.88 -0.60
CA ASN A 136 -7.94 23.70 0.13
C ASN A 136 -7.77 23.36 1.62
N ARG A 137 -6.53 23.41 2.13
CA ARG A 137 -6.12 23.05 3.49
C ARG A 137 -6.21 21.57 3.85
N ASN A 138 -6.32 20.68 2.86
CA ASN A 138 -6.12 19.26 3.09
C ASN A 138 -4.63 18.96 3.29
N LEU A 139 -4.33 17.95 4.10
CA LEU A 139 -2.99 17.56 4.49
C LEU A 139 -2.54 16.39 3.62
N VAL A 140 -1.40 16.53 2.95
CA VAL A 140 -0.73 15.40 2.29
C VAL A 140 0.12 14.71 3.34
N VAL A 141 -0.15 13.43 3.58
CA VAL A 141 0.52 12.65 4.61
C VAL A 141 1.29 11.49 4.02
N MET A 142 2.43 11.19 4.62
CA MET A 142 3.27 10.06 4.26
C MET A 142 3.92 9.48 5.52
N GLY A 143 4.01 8.15 5.59
CA GLY A 143 4.71 7.48 6.67
C GLY A 143 5.14 6.08 6.30
N THR A 144 6.19 5.62 6.97
CA THR A 144 6.73 4.27 6.83
C THR A 144 6.85 3.65 8.21
N ARG A 145 6.38 2.41 8.35
CA ARG A 145 6.51 1.60 9.56
C ARG A 145 7.27 0.33 9.22
N GLU A 146 8.39 0.12 9.89
CA GLU A 146 9.14 -1.14 9.81
C GLU A 146 8.89 -1.98 11.06
N ARG A 147 8.71 -3.29 10.88
CA ARG A 147 8.55 -4.27 11.95
C ARG A 147 9.42 -5.48 11.65
N ASN A 148 10.24 -5.87 12.62
CA ASN A 148 10.98 -7.13 12.56
C ASN A 148 10.24 -8.17 13.40
N ILE A 149 9.82 -9.28 12.78
CA ILE A 149 9.22 -10.42 13.45
C ILE A 149 10.06 -11.64 13.14
N ALA A 150 10.74 -12.18 14.15
CA ALA A 150 11.50 -13.44 14.03
C ALA A 150 12.48 -13.50 12.83
N GLY A 151 13.09 -12.36 12.45
CA GLY A 151 14.03 -12.28 11.33
C GLY A 151 13.39 -11.91 9.99
N ASP A 152 12.06 -11.86 9.91
CA ASP A 152 11.34 -11.29 8.77
C ASP A 152 11.11 -9.80 9.01
N ILE A 153 11.60 -8.98 8.08
CA ILE A 153 11.41 -7.52 8.07
C ILE A 153 10.19 -7.20 7.21
N GLN A 154 9.18 -6.60 7.83
CA GLN A 154 8.00 -6.08 7.18
C GLN A 154 8.05 -4.55 7.18
N THR A 155 8.05 -3.95 6.00
CA THR A 155 7.97 -2.50 5.80
C THR A 155 6.61 -2.15 5.23
N ILE A 156 5.88 -1.27 5.90
CA ILE A 156 4.57 -0.76 5.49
C ILE A 156 4.73 0.71 5.16
N GLU A 157 4.42 1.09 3.93
CA GLU A 157 4.45 2.47 3.45
C GLU A 157 3.03 2.94 3.19
N VAL A 158 2.70 4.12 3.70
CA VAL A 158 1.36 4.69 3.63
C VAL A 158 1.45 6.12 3.13
N SER A 159 0.60 6.48 2.19
CA SER A 159 0.42 7.85 1.73
C SER A 159 -1.05 8.17 1.46
N GLY A 160 -1.42 9.45 1.53
CA GLY A 160 -2.74 9.90 1.15
C GLY A 160 -2.98 11.36 1.49
N ILE A 161 -4.23 11.79 1.29
CA ILE A 161 -4.69 13.15 1.56
C ILE A 161 -5.75 13.10 2.66
N VAL A 162 -5.50 13.79 3.77
CA VAL A 162 -6.36 13.82 4.95
C VAL A 162 -7.00 15.20 5.08
N ARG A 163 -8.30 15.25 5.34
CA ARG A 163 -8.97 16.50 5.70
C ARG A 163 -8.81 16.74 7.20
N PRO A 164 -8.43 17.96 7.65
CA PRO A 164 -8.29 18.25 9.08
C PRO A 164 -9.54 17.97 9.93
N SER A 165 -10.76 18.05 9.35
CA SER A 165 -12.01 17.77 10.06
C SER A 165 -12.24 16.30 10.37
N ASP A 166 -11.58 15.40 9.65
CA ASP A 166 -11.76 13.95 9.80
C ASP A 166 -10.78 13.38 10.84
N ILE A 167 -9.86 14.22 11.33
CA ILE A 167 -8.92 13.87 12.39
C ILE A 167 -9.62 14.03 13.73
N LEU A 168 -9.68 12.94 14.48
CA LEU A 168 -10.23 12.90 15.83
C LEU A 168 -9.32 13.67 16.82
N PHE A 169 -9.87 14.05 17.98
CA PHE A 169 -9.13 14.74 19.06
C PHE A 169 -7.90 13.97 19.57
N ASN A 170 -7.84 12.66 19.37
CA ASN A 170 -6.67 11.82 19.69
C ASN A 170 -5.67 11.73 18.53
N ASN A 171 -5.78 12.61 17.53
CA ASN A 171 -4.93 12.70 16.36
C ASN A 171 -4.90 11.40 15.52
N THR A 172 -6.08 10.77 15.41
CA THR A 172 -6.26 9.55 14.61
C THR A 172 -7.28 9.76 13.48
N VAL A 173 -7.09 9.02 12.39
CA VAL A 173 -8.02 8.99 11.24
C VAL A 173 -8.18 7.57 10.73
N MET A 174 -9.37 7.20 10.26
CA MET A 174 -9.61 5.89 9.64
C MET A 174 -9.16 5.90 8.19
N SER A 175 -8.60 4.79 7.69
CA SER A 175 -8.15 4.66 6.30
C SER A 175 -9.27 4.93 5.29
N SER A 176 -10.51 4.61 5.63
CA SER A 176 -11.70 4.89 4.81
C SER A 176 -12.01 6.38 4.62
N GLN A 177 -11.48 7.24 5.49
CA GLN A 177 -11.66 8.71 5.43
C GLN A 177 -10.46 9.41 4.78
N VAL A 178 -9.44 8.65 4.34
CA VAL A 178 -8.26 9.20 3.67
C VAL A 178 -8.47 9.14 2.16
N ALA A 179 -8.38 10.29 1.49
CA ALA A 179 -8.47 10.35 0.04
C ALA A 179 -7.15 9.87 -0.59
N ASP A 180 -7.26 9.13 -1.71
CA ASP A 180 -6.13 8.51 -2.41
C ASP A 180 -5.20 7.71 -1.45
N PHE A 181 -5.83 6.93 -0.56
CA PHE A 181 -5.10 6.12 0.40
C PHE A 181 -4.35 5.00 -0.32
N ARG A 182 -3.02 5.08 -0.26
CA ARG A 182 -2.13 4.06 -0.82
C ARG A 182 -1.36 3.39 0.28
N ILE A 183 -1.41 2.07 0.29
CA ILE A 183 -0.65 1.21 1.19
C ILE A 183 0.21 0.24 0.39
N VAL A 184 1.49 0.17 0.74
CA VAL A 184 2.44 -0.79 0.16
C VAL A 184 3.06 -1.57 1.29
N THR A 185 2.91 -2.89 1.25
CA THR A 185 3.57 -3.80 2.21
C THR A 185 4.70 -4.53 1.50
N ARG A 186 5.92 -4.41 2.02
CA ARG A 186 7.10 -5.15 1.58
C ARG A 186 7.54 -6.10 2.69
N ASN A 187 7.63 -7.39 2.36
CA ASN A 187 8.14 -8.41 3.28
C ASN A 187 9.50 -8.90 2.76
N LYS A 188 10.52 -8.88 3.62
CA LYS A 188 11.88 -9.34 3.33
C LYS A 188 12.30 -10.31 4.45
N GLY A 189 12.56 -11.57 4.13
CA GLY A 189 12.99 -12.54 5.14
C GLY A 189 13.02 -14.00 4.66
N ILE A 190 13.36 -14.91 5.59
CA ILE A 190 13.59 -16.35 5.34
C ILE A 190 12.30 -17.13 5.07
N SER A 191 11.14 -16.63 5.51
CA SER A 191 9.84 -17.31 5.33
C SER A 191 9.14 -16.99 4.01
N ALA A 192 9.68 -16.06 3.20
CA ALA A 192 9.13 -15.68 1.89
C ALA A 192 8.91 -16.84 0.88
N PRO A 193 9.72 -17.92 0.83
CA PRO A 193 9.58 -18.96 -0.18
C PRO A 193 8.29 -19.80 -0.07
N TYR A 194 7.69 -19.90 1.12
CA TYR A 194 6.58 -20.85 1.36
C TYR A 194 5.22 -20.41 0.79
N THR A 195 5.10 -19.16 0.32
CA THR A 195 3.83 -18.61 -0.18
C THR A 195 3.59 -18.83 -1.68
N ARG A 196 4.60 -19.33 -2.42
CA ARG A 196 4.44 -19.62 -3.86
C ARG A 196 4.35 -21.13 -4.06
N PRO A 197 3.35 -21.65 -4.80
CA PRO A 197 3.36 -23.06 -5.18
C PRO A 197 4.68 -23.34 -5.89
N GLY A 198 5.38 -24.37 -5.38
CA GLY A 198 6.67 -24.78 -5.88
C GLY A 198 6.61 -25.15 -7.36
N TRP A 199 7.78 -25.19 -7.99
CA TRP A 199 7.92 -25.54 -9.41
C TRP A 199 7.26 -26.90 -9.73
N LEU A 200 7.29 -27.85 -8.79
CA LEU A 200 6.70 -29.18 -8.93
C LEU A 200 5.16 -29.16 -9.05
N GLY A 201 4.49 -28.27 -8.30
CA GLY A 201 3.03 -28.12 -8.38
C GLY A 201 2.58 -27.61 -9.76
N ARG A 202 3.35 -26.69 -10.35
CA ARG A 202 3.07 -26.19 -11.71
C ARG A 202 3.32 -27.23 -12.79
N ILE A 203 4.30 -28.11 -12.60
CA ILE A 203 4.59 -29.18 -13.56
C ILE A 203 3.53 -30.28 -13.48
N LEU A 204 3.06 -30.62 -12.28
CA LEU A 204 1.97 -31.59 -12.10
C LEU A 204 0.65 -31.07 -12.72
N ASP A 205 0.33 -29.78 -12.55
CA ASP A 205 -0.83 -29.16 -13.23
C ASP A 205 -0.71 -29.19 -14.77
N ILE A 206 0.52 -29.16 -15.32
CA ILE A 206 0.77 -29.23 -16.77
C ILE A 206 0.71 -30.66 -17.29
N ILE A 207 1.23 -31.64 -16.54
CA ILE A 207 1.30 -33.05 -16.96
C ILE A 207 -0.06 -33.74 -16.81
N TRP A 208 -0.85 -33.36 -15.80
CA TRP A 208 -2.10 -34.03 -15.49
C TRP A 208 -3.29 -33.05 -15.37
N PRO A 209 -3.72 -32.40 -16.47
CA PRO A 209 -4.80 -31.43 -16.45
C PRO A 209 -6.23 -32.05 -16.46
N PHE A 210 -6.39 -33.30 -16.01
CA PHE A 210 -7.65 -34.06 -16.08
C PHE A 210 -7.94 -34.87 -14.83
#